data_AF-A0A936H5X3-F1
#
_entry.id   AF-A0A936H5X3-F1
#
_cell.length_a   1.000
_cell.length_b   1.000
_cell.length_c   1.000
_cell.angle_alpha   90.00
_cell.angle_beta   90.00
_cell.angle_gamma   90.00
#
_symmetry.space_group_name_H-M   'P 1'
#
loop_
_entity.id
_entity.type
_entity.pdbx_description
1 polymer ?
#
loop_
_entity_poly.entity_id
_entity_poly.type
_entity_poly.pdbx_seq_one_letter_code
_entity_poly.pdbx_strand_id
1 'polypeptide(L)'
;MNTRRLIFFLILLGALIVGTMYILYVQGSRYSWVENYKEKNKGPYGAYVMYTLLKEYFPGESLIKIKKPLSVALPVKPAKTSSYIFVGPMPFYDSASRDALLKFVANGNHAFIASLQIPESLTEALDLEWCVPKDDDDPLLDFTKDTQAQANLLHPDLKFPAPVRLRYLKPYRRNSPPPVYYWNYFRSDYFCDREGGFVELGKLNRRHVNFVRISHKKGWIYLHTNPIFFSNLALVEKDRLAYVERVLSHLPSGPIYWDQFSKVPGRGDASSENPMGNRQFADRSPLDYILRQPALAAAWYLLVAVALLFLIFRTKRRQQPVPVIPANKNTSLEFIQAIGRLNFLQQDHKKTALQKMKLFLQFARERFMLPTRELDEEFVALLSAKAQIDPQAVRHLILMYQNIQRGSIVTENTLIEFSQRLDNLTHHCKQTHSR
;
A
#
# COMPACT_ATOMS: atom_id res chain seq x y z
N MET A 1 -21.10 26.60 8.38
CA MET A 1 -20.66 25.72 9.49
C MET A 1 -19.38 26.28 10.08
N ASN A 2 -19.39 26.65 11.36
CA ASN A 2 -18.34 27.45 11.99
C ASN A 2 -17.00 26.67 11.98
N THR A 3 -15.94 27.23 11.39
CA THR A 3 -14.64 26.57 11.18
C THR A 3 -14.05 26.01 12.49
N ARG A 4 -14.27 26.71 13.61
CA ARG A 4 -13.89 26.25 14.95
C ARG A 4 -14.66 25.00 15.42
N ARG A 5 -15.96 24.90 15.12
CA ARG A 5 -16.76 23.70 15.46
C ARG A 5 -16.30 22.49 14.65
N LEU A 6 -15.98 22.69 13.37
CA LEU A 6 -15.44 21.62 12.51
C LEU A 6 -14.10 21.07 13.05
N ILE A 7 -13.18 21.96 13.45
CA ILE A 7 -11.88 21.56 14.02
C ILE A 7 -12.08 20.76 15.31
N PHE A 8 -13.00 21.20 16.18
CA PHE A 8 -13.27 20.51 17.44
C PHE A 8 -13.83 19.09 17.22
N PHE A 9 -14.77 18.92 16.28
CA PHE A 9 -15.30 17.59 15.92
C PHE A 9 -14.23 16.66 15.36
N LEU A 10 -13.25 17.17 14.60
CA LEU A 10 -12.16 16.36 14.03
C LEU A 10 -11.17 15.89 15.09
N ILE A 11 -10.84 16.75 16.06
CA ILE A 11 -9.99 16.36 17.19
C ILE A 11 -10.66 15.25 18.00
N LEU A 12 -11.96 15.37 18.24
CA LEU A 12 -12.74 14.41 19.01
C LEU A 12 -12.89 13.07 18.26
N LEU A 13 -13.09 13.10 16.94
CA LEU A 13 -13.09 11.91 16.09
C LEU A 13 -11.70 11.24 16.06
N GLY A 14 -10.62 12.01 15.94
CA GLY A 14 -9.26 11.49 16.00
C GLY A 14 -8.94 10.81 17.33
N ALA A 15 -9.33 11.45 18.45
CA ALA A 15 -9.17 10.87 19.79
C ALA A 15 -10.00 9.58 19.96
N LEU A 16 -11.23 9.55 19.42
CA LEU A 16 -12.07 8.35 19.42
C LEU A 16 -11.43 7.21 18.62
N ILE A 17 -10.91 7.49 17.41
CA ILE A 17 -10.23 6.49 16.58
C ILE A 17 -8.99 5.95 17.30
N VAL A 18 -8.14 6.83 17.82
CA VAL A 18 -6.93 6.43 18.57
C VAL A 18 -7.29 5.61 19.82
N GLY A 19 -8.31 6.02 20.57
CA GLY A 19 -8.81 5.29 21.74
C GLY A 19 -9.36 3.91 21.36
N THR A 20 -10.13 3.82 20.27
CA THR A 20 -10.68 2.54 19.79
C THR A 20 -9.57 1.62 19.28
N MET A 21 -8.57 2.15 18.56
CA MET A 21 -7.40 1.40 18.14
C MET A 21 -6.56 0.93 19.32
N TYR A 22 -6.40 1.75 20.35
CA TYR A 22 -5.71 1.37 21.59
C TYR A 22 -6.44 0.23 22.30
N ILE A 23 -7.77 0.30 22.40
CA ILE A 23 -8.59 -0.79 22.98
C ILE A 23 -8.45 -2.07 22.16
N LEU A 24 -8.54 -1.99 20.83
CA LEU A 24 -8.36 -3.16 19.95
C LEU A 24 -6.93 -3.74 20.03
N TYR A 25 -5.92 -2.88 20.19
CA TYR A 25 -4.53 -3.29 20.38
C TYR A 25 -4.33 -4.03 21.70
N VAL A 26 -4.89 -3.51 22.80
CA VAL A 26 -4.82 -4.14 24.14
C VAL A 26 -5.65 -5.42 24.21
N GLN A 27 -6.74 -5.52 23.45
CA GLN A 27 -7.55 -6.74 23.31
C GLN A 27 -6.90 -7.81 22.41
N GLY A 28 -5.90 -7.45 21.60
CA GLY A 28 -5.10 -8.41 20.84
C GLY A 28 -4.32 -9.35 21.77
N SER A 29 -4.15 -10.62 21.39
CA SER A 29 -3.44 -11.59 22.25
C SER A 29 -2.01 -11.12 22.54
N ARG A 30 -1.65 -10.97 23.83
CA ARG A 30 -0.30 -10.57 24.28
C ARG A 30 0.83 -11.47 23.76
N TYR A 31 0.51 -12.69 23.31
CA TYR A 31 1.46 -13.67 22.82
C TYR A 31 1.03 -14.24 21.47
N SER A 32 2.00 -14.43 20.57
CA SER A 32 1.78 -15.14 19.32
C SER A 32 1.62 -16.64 19.59
N TRP A 33 0.50 -17.21 19.13
CA TRP A 33 0.19 -18.65 19.17
C TRP A 33 0.64 -19.39 17.91
N VAL A 34 1.59 -18.80 17.17
CA VAL A 34 2.17 -19.42 15.98
C VAL A 34 3.26 -20.39 16.40
N GLU A 35 3.13 -21.64 15.94
CA GLU A 35 4.15 -22.67 16.05
C GLU A 35 5.38 -22.30 15.20
N ASN A 36 6.39 -21.72 15.88
CA ASN A 36 7.63 -21.33 15.22
C ASN A 36 8.87 -21.97 15.86
N TYR A 37 8.76 -22.51 17.08
CA TYR A 37 9.83 -23.23 17.77
C TYR A 37 11.16 -22.46 17.80
N LYS A 38 11.11 -21.12 17.78
CA LYS A 38 12.29 -20.26 17.86
C LYS A 38 12.81 -20.25 19.29
N GLU A 39 14.13 -20.37 19.45
CA GLU A 39 14.80 -20.39 20.74
C GLU A 39 14.70 -19.06 21.51
N LYS A 40 14.42 -17.95 20.81
CA LYS A 40 14.17 -16.64 21.44
C LYS A 40 12.69 -16.38 21.73
N ASN A 41 11.78 -17.20 21.19
CA ASN A 41 10.35 -16.98 21.36
C ASN A 41 9.88 -17.54 22.71
N LYS A 42 9.39 -16.65 23.59
CA LYS A 42 8.84 -16.99 24.91
C LYS A 42 7.32 -17.27 24.88
N GLY A 43 6.67 -17.16 23.73
CA GLY A 43 5.26 -17.52 23.55
C GLY A 43 5.01 -19.03 23.67
N PRO A 44 3.75 -19.47 23.72
CA PRO A 44 3.37 -20.86 24.01
C PRO A 44 4.07 -21.91 23.14
N TYR A 45 4.18 -21.65 21.83
CA TYR A 45 4.78 -22.57 20.85
C TYR A 45 6.18 -22.17 20.38
N GLY A 46 6.92 -21.44 21.22
CA GLY A 46 8.37 -21.24 21.07
C GLY A 46 9.17 -22.41 21.67
N ALA A 47 10.49 -22.40 21.48
CA ALA A 47 11.41 -23.41 22.01
C ALA A 47 12.44 -22.81 22.99
N TYR A 48 12.09 -21.70 23.64
CA TYR A 48 12.96 -21.01 24.60
C TYR A 48 13.29 -21.88 25.81
N VAL A 49 12.30 -22.57 26.38
CA VAL A 49 12.48 -23.46 27.52
C VAL A 49 13.36 -24.64 27.12
N MET A 50 13.05 -25.30 26.01
CA MET A 50 13.86 -26.40 25.45
C MET A 50 15.32 -25.99 25.24
N TYR A 51 15.56 -24.86 24.58
CA TYR A 51 16.91 -24.36 24.34
C TYR A 51 17.66 -24.01 25.63
N THR A 52 16.94 -23.55 26.66
CA THR A 52 17.53 -23.27 27.98
C THR A 52 17.87 -24.56 28.72
N LEU A 53 16.97 -25.55 28.72
CA LEU A 53 17.19 -26.88 29.30
C LEU A 53 18.43 -27.54 28.71
N LEU A 54 18.61 -27.50 27.38
CA LEU A 54 19.77 -28.08 26.71
C LEU A 54 21.12 -27.47 27.15
N LYS A 55 21.14 -26.25 27.70
CA LYS A 55 22.38 -25.67 28.24
C LYS A 55 22.80 -26.31 29.56
N GLU A 56 21.84 -26.79 30.32
CA GLU A 56 22.06 -27.33 31.67
C GLU A 56 22.04 -28.87 31.66
N TYR A 57 21.41 -29.49 30.65
CA TYR A 57 21.20 -30.94 30.57
C TYR A 57 22.50 -31.74 30.42
N PHE A 58 23.51 -31.22 29.73
CA PHE A 58 24.86 -31.82 29.68
C PHE A 58 25.89 -30.85 30.30
N PRO A 59 26.07 -30.88 31.63
CA PRO A 59 27.00 -30.00 32.32
C PRO A 59 28.41 -30.12 31.75
N GLY A 60 29.02 -28.98 31.41
CA GLY A 60 30.39 -28.93 30.87
C GLY A 60 30.50 -29.12 29.35
N GLU A 61 29.41 -29.41 28.65
CA GLU A 61 29.38 -29.50 27.19
C GLU A 61 28.90 -28.20 26.53
N SER A 62 29.32 -27.94 25.29
CA SER A 62 29.00 -26.71 24.59
C SER A 62 27.69 -26.81 23.79
N LEU A 63 26.79 -25.84 23.96
CA LEU A 63 25.61 -25.64 23.11
C LEU A 63 25.89 -24.60 22.01
N ILE A 64 26.12 -25.09 20.79
CA ILE A 64 26.53 -24.31 19.62
C ILE A 64 25.29 -24.04 18.74
N LYS A 65 25.09 -22.78 18.34
CA LYS A 65 23.99 -22.40 17.44
C LYS A 65 24.44 -22.42 15.99
N ILE A 66 23.73 -23.15 15.15
CA ILE A 66 23.93 -23.14 13.71
C ILE A 66 23.04 -22.06 13.09
N LYS A 67 23.67 -21.06 12.47
CA LYS A 67 23.00 -19.92 11.80
C LYS A 67 23.30 -19.83 10.30
N LYS A 68 24.02 -20.83 9.77
CA LYS A 68 24.43 -20.96 8.37
C LYS A 68 24.04 -22.37 7.90
N PRO A 69 24.05 -22.66 6.58
CA PRO A 69 23.83 -24.01 6.08
C PRO A 69 24.70 -25.06 6.80
N LEU A 70 24.18 -26.28 6.95
CA LEU A 70 24.88 -27.34 7.68
C LEU A 70 26.20 -27.71 7.02
N SER A 71 26.27 -27.59 5.68
CA SER A 71 27.49 -27.77 4.90
C SER A 71 28.66 -26.87 5.30
N VAL A 72 28.37 -25.73 5.95
CA VAL A 72 29.37 -24.76 6.40
C VAL A 72 29.58 -24.82 7.90
N ALA A 73 28.51 -25.04 8.68
CA ALA A 73 28.53 -24.85 10.13
C ALA A 73 28.58 -26.14 10.94
N LEU A 74 28.21 -27.29 10.37
CA LEU A 74 28.22 -28.57 11.08
C LEU A 74 29.57 -29.28 10.85
N PRO A 75 30.39 -29.47 11.90
CA PRO A 75 31.70 -30.09 11.75
C PRO A 75 31.55 -31.60 11.55
N VAL A 76 32.10 -32.13 10.46
CA VAL A 76 31.95 -33.55 10.10
C VAL A 76 32.52 -34.50 11.18
N LYS A 77 33.61 -34.13 11.84
CA LYS A 77 34.27 -34.93 12.89
C LYS A 77 34.63 -34.05 14.09
N PRO A 78 33.68 -33.79 15.02
CA PRO A 78 33.97 -33.08 16.25
C PRO A 78 34.91 -33.90 17.17
N ALA A 79 35.55 -33.22 18.13
CA ALA A 79 36.51 -33.84 19.05
C ALA A 79 35.87 -34.88 20.00
N LYS A 80 34.58 -34.70 20.30
CA LYS A 80 33.75 -35.62 21.09
C LYS A 80 32.52 -36.01 20.28
N THR A 81 31.99 -37.21 20.53
CA THR A 81 30.68 -37.60 20.00
C THR A 81 29.66 -36.53 20.32
N SER A 82 29.04 -35.97 19.28
CA SER A 82 28.18 -34.79 19.40
C SER A 82 26.78 -35.07 18.90
N SER A 83 25.85 -34.19 19.26
CA SER A 83 24.45 -34.28 18.84
C SER A 83 24.02 -33.06 18.03
N TYR A 84 23.46 -33.27 16.86
CA TYR A 84 22.73 -32.27 16.10
C TYR A 84 21.26 -32.28 16.54
N ILE A 85 20.65 -31.11 16.79
CA ILE A 85 19.26 -31.00 17.26
C ILE A 85 18.49 -30.00 16.38
N PHE A 86 17.41 -30.49 15.79
CA PHE A 86 16.38 -29.70 15.12
C PHE A 86 15.03 -29.87 15.83
N VAL A 87 14.37 -28.76 16.13
CA VAL A 87 12.99 -28.73 16.63
C VAL A 87 12.23 -27.66 15.86
N GLY A 88 11.22 -28.05 15.08
CA GLY A 88 10.46 -27.10 14.28
C GLY A 88 9.46 -27.77 13.36
N PRO A 89 8.65 -27.00 12.61
CA PRO A 89 7.58 -27.58 11.81
C PRO A 89 8.13 -28.42 10.66
N MET A 90 9.11 -27.89 9.93
CA MET A 90 9.76 -28.55 8.80
C MET A 90 11.21 -28.06 8.70
N PRO A 91 12.20 -28.98 8.68
CA PRO A 91 13.55 -28.62 8.31
C PRO A 91 13.68 -28.49 6.79
N PHE A 92 14.48 -27.53 6.33
CA PHE A 92 14.93 -27.48 4.95
C PHE A 92 16.43 -27.74 4.88
N TYR A 93 16.78 -28.83 4.19
CA TYR A 93 18.15 -29.21 3.89
C TYR A 93 18.30 -29.22 2.37
N ASP A 94 19.15 -28.33 1.85
CA ASP A 94 19.65 -28.47 0.49
C ASP A 94 20.55 -29.71 0.41
N SER A 95 20.91 -30.13 -0.82
CA SER A 95 21.71 -31.33 -1.04
C SER A 95 23.02 -31.31 -0.24
N ALA A 96 23.70 -30.16 -0.20
CA ALA A 96 24.96 -30.01 0.54
C ALA A 96 24.76 -30.14 2.06
N SER A 97 23.71 -29.54 2.63
CA SER A 97 23.41 -29.59 4.07
C SER A 97 22.96 -30.98 4.49
N ARG A 98 22.16 -31.66 3.66
CA ARG A 98 21.77 -33.05 3.86
C ARG A 98 22.99 -33.95 3.88
N ASP A 99 23.87 -33.84 2.89
CA ASP A 99 25.06 -34.68 2.80
C ASP A 99 26.02 -34.40 3.97
N ALA A 100 26.12 -33.14 4.41
CA ALA A 100 26.90 -32.78 5.60
C ALA A 100 26.31 -33.40 6.88
N LEU A 101 24.98 -33.40 7.04
CA LEU A 101 24.30 -34.04 8.16
C LEU A 101 24.52 -35.57 8.15
N LEU A 102 24.39 -36.21 6.99
CA LEU A 102 24.64 -37.65 6.87
C LEU A 102 26.10 -38.00 7.13
N LYS A 103 27.06 -37.21 6.62
CA LYS A 103 28.50 -37.38 6.93
C LYS A 103 28.80 -37.17 8.42
N PHE A 104 28.15 -36.21 9.06
CA PHE A 104 28.27 -35.97 10.50
C PHE A 104 27.83 -37.22 11.28
N VAL A 105 26.66 -37.76 10.98
CA VAL A 105 26.13 -38.98 11.62
C VAL A 105 27.00 -40.19 11.29
N ALA A 106 27.44 -40.33 10.04
CA ALA A 106 28.27 -41.46 9.61
C ALA A 106 29.61 -41.56 10.36
N ASN A 107 30.10 -40.44 10.90
CA ASN A 107 31.30 -40.38 11.74
C ASN A 107 31.07 -40.74 13.22
N GLY A 108 29.87 -41.21 13.58
CA GLY A 108 29.53 -41.66 14.94
C GLY A 108 28.74 -40.65 15.76
N ASN A 109 28.41 -39.50 15.18
CA ASN A 109 27.58 -38.49 15.85
C ASN A 109 26.09 -38.81 15.72
N HIS A 110 25.25 -38.10 16.47
CA HIS A 110 23.81 -38.34 16.49
C HIS A 110 23.05 -37.14 15.97
N ALA A 111 21.93 -37.38 15.30
CA ALA A 111 21.00 -36.35 14.87
C ALA A 111 19.64 -36.57 15.53
N PHE A 112 19.06 -35.53 16.11
CA PHE A 112 17.70 -35.52 16.64
C PHE A 112 16.87 -34.50 15.87
N ILE A 113 15.80 -34.95 15.24
CA ILE A 113 14.91 -34.12 14.43
C ILE A 113 13.49 -34.31 14.94
N ALA A 114 12.98 -33.31 15.66
CA ALA A 114 11.57 -33.21 15.99
C ALA A 114 10.87 -32.31 14.98
N SER A 115 10.03 -32.87 14.11
CA SER A 115 9.34 -32.12 13.08
C SER A 115 8.00 -32.72 12.65
N LEU A 116 7.10 -31.85 12.17
CA LEU A 116 5.81 -32.28 11.61
C LEU A 116 5.99 -32.94 10.25
N GLN A 117 7.05 -32.58 9.53
CA GLN A 117 7.40 -33.16 8.23
C GLN A 117 8.87 -33.56 8.23
N ILE A 118 9.16 -34.70 7.61
CA ILE A 118 10.52 -35.17 7.38
C ILE A 118 10.86 -34.90 5.92
N PRO A 119 12.01 -34.24 5.63
CA PRO A 119 12.41 -33.97 4.26
C PRO A 119 12.56 -35.27 3.48
N GLU A 120 11.84 -35.38 2.37
CA GLU A 120 11.91 -36.51 1.46
C GLU A 120 13.35 -36.76 0.98
N SER A 121 14.07 -35.68 0.68
CA SER A 121 15.48 -35.73 0.28
C SER A 121 16.38 -36.39 1.34
N LEU A 122 16.03 -36.30 2.63
CA LEU A 122 16.76 -36.97 3.70
C LEU A 122 16.42 -38.47 3.74
N THR A 123 15.16 -38.83 3.58
CA THR A 123 14.73 -40.24 3.58
C THR A 123 15.23 -41.00 2.35
N GLU A 124 15.26 -40.38 1.18
CA GLU A 124 15.84 -40.95 -0.05
C GLU A 124 17.33 -41.23 0.12
N ALA A 125 18.07 -40.27 0.68
CA ALA A 125 19.52 -40.42 0.86
C ALA A 125 19.92 -41.40 1.98
N LEU A 126 18.97 -41.79 2.84
CA LEU A 126 19.17 -42.83 3.83
C LEU A 126 19.02 -44.24 3.27
N ASP A 127 18.51 -44.38 2.03
CA ASP A 127 18.29 -45.65 1.34
C ASP A 127 17.60 -46.67 2.24
N LEU A 128 16.50 -46.22 2.86
CA LEU A 128 15.78 -47.01 3.85
C LEU A 128 15.12 -48.21 3.17
N GLU A 129 15.40 -49.42 3.68
CA GLU A 129 14.69 -50.61 3.24
C GLU A 129 13.23 -50.56 3.75
N TRP A 130 12.31 -50.23 2.84
CA TRP A 130 10.88 -50.25 3.14
C TRP A 130 10.35 -51.68 3.18
N CYS A 131 9.47 -51.95 4.14
CA CYS A 131 8.86 -53.26 4.32
C CYS A 131 7.79 -53.55 3.27
N VAL A 132 7.17 -52.49 2.76
CA VAL A 132 6.19 -52.49 1.68
C VAL A 132 6.81 -51.71 0.51
N PRO A 133 6.61 -52.12 -0.75
CA PRO A 133 6.97 -51.30 -1.90
C PRO A 133 6.39 -49.90 -1.71
N LYS A 134 7.26 -48.89 -1.63
CA LYS A 134 6.81 -47.52 -1.52
C LYS A 134 6.38 -47.08 -2.92
N ASP A 135 5.08 -46.90 -3.12
CA ASP A 135 4.60 -46.16 -4.29
C ASP A 135 5.06 -44.70 -4.18
N ASP A 136 5.39 -44.05 -5.30
CA ASP A 136 5.94 -42.68 -5.31
C ASP A 136 5.02 -41.67 -4.59
N ASP A 137 3.71 -41.93 -4.55
CA ASP A 137 2.70 -41.05 -3.93
C ASP A 137 2.46 -41.32 -2.44
N ASP A 138 3.09 -42.35 -1.87
CA ASP A 138 2.74 -42.84 -0.53
C ASP A 138 3.48 -42.04 0.57
N PRO A 139 2.76 -41.29 1.43
CA PRO A 139 3.39 -40.39 2.39
C PRO A 139 4.03 -41.17 3.54
N LEU A 140 5.26 -40.78 3.91
CA LEU A 140 5.97 -41.37 5.05
C LEU A 140 5.19 -41.24 6.38
N LEU A 141 4.52 -40.11 6.55
CA LEU A 141 3.77 -39.78 7.74
C LEU A 141 2.28 -39.71 7.43
N ASP A 142 1.49 -40.25 8.34
CA ASP A 142 0.04 -40.08 8.38
C ASP A 142 -0.34 -39.32 9.66
N PHE A 143 -1.61 -38.94 9.81
CA PHE A 143 -2.05 -38.10 10.92
C PHE A 143 -3.43 -38.46 11.45
N THR A 144 -3.63 -38.21 12.74
CA THR A 144 -4.95 -38.21 13.36
C THR A 144 -5.31 -36.80 13.83
N LYS A 145 -6.60 -36.45 13.76
CA LYS A 145 -7.10 -35.14 14.20
C LYS A 145 -7.76 -35.26 15.56
N ASP A 146 -7.19 -34.62 16.57
CA ASP A 146 -7.77 -34.57 17.91
C ASP A 146 -7.32 -33.30 18.64
N THR A 147 -8.07 -32.89 19.65
CA THR A 147 -7.74 -31.80 20.58
C THR A 147 -6.58 -32.15 21.51
N GLN A 148 -6.30 -33.44 21.70
CA GLN A 148 -5.23 -33.92 22.58
C GLN A 148 -4.61 -35.22 22.06
N ALA A 149 -3.40 -35.53 22.53
CA ALA A 149 -2.81 -36.83 22.33
C ALA A 149 -2.03 -37.30 23.56
N GLN A 150 -1.75 -38.60 23.59
CA GLN A 150 -1.02 -39.26 24.66
C GLN A 150 0.26 -39.89 24.09
N ALA A 151 1.42 -39.55 24.64
CA ALA A 151 2.71 -40.11 24.22
C ALA A 151 3.30 -41.00 25.32
N ASN A 152 3.98 -42.08 24.93
CA ASN A 152 4.78 -42.90 25.83
C ASN A 152 5.98 -43.51 25.08
N LEU A 153 7.02 -43.88 25.82
CA LEU A 153 8.20 -44.56 25.30
C LEU A 153 8.04 -46.08 25.43
N LEU A 154 8.76 -46.81 24.58
CA LEU A 154 8.71 -48.28 24.54
C LEU A 154 9.80 -48.94 25.39
N HIS A 155 10.95 -48.28 25.56
CA HIS A 155 12.05 -48.84 26.35
C HIS A 155 11.62 -49.09 27.80
N PRO A 156 11.86 -50.29 28.39
CA PRO A 156 11.38 -50.64 29.73
C PRO A 156 11.74 -49.61 30.80
N ASP A 157 12.98 -49.12 30.79
CA ASP A 157 13.47 -48.15 31.79
C ASP A 157 12.95 -46.72 31.57
N LEU A 158 12.51 -46.40 30.35
CA LEU A 158 12.08 -45.05 29.97
C LEU A 158 10.56 -44.91 29.82
N LYS A 159 9.83 -46.03 29.85
CA LYS A 159 8.38 -46.05 29.77
C LYS A 159 7.75 -45.42 31.02
N PHE A 160 6.67 -44.67 30.81
CA PHE A 160 5.87 -44.14 31.90
C PHE A 160 4.76 -45.12 32.30
N PRO A 161 4.42 -45.23 33.60
CA PRO A 161 3.27 -46.04 34.04
C PRO A 161 1.96 -45.61 33.37
N ALA A 162 1.78 -44.29 33.21
CA ALA A 162 0.68 -43.70 32.47
C ALA A 162 1.23 -42.87 31.29
N PRO A 163 0.63 -42.95 30.09
CA PRO A 163 1.00 -42.10 28.96
C PRO A 163 0.88 -40.62 29.30
N VAL A 164 1.85 -39.83 28.85
CA VAL A 164 1.93 -38.38 29.06
C VAL A 164 0.96 -37.69 28.11
N ARG A 165 0.08 -36.83 28.65
CA ARG A 165 -1.00 -36.20 27.89
C ARG A 165 -0.62 -34.78 27.50
N LEU A 166 -0.88 -34.42 26.25
CA LEU A 166 -0.74 -33.05 25.74
C LEU A 166 -2.04 -32.62 25.06
N ARG A 167 -2.65 -31.54 25.56
CA ARG A 167 -3.81 -30.90 24.93
C ARG A 167 -3.34 -29.71 24.09
N TYR A 168 -3.79 -29.63 22.85
CA TYR A 168 -3.54 -28.49 21.98
C TYR A 168 -4.37 -27.29 22.43
N LEU A 169 -3.73 -26.13 22.56
CA LEU A 169 -4.33 -24.89 23.08
C LEU A 169 -4.06 -23.74 22.12
N LYS A 170 -5.13 -23.16 21.57
CA LYS A 170 -5.08 -21.93 20.77
C LYS A 170 -6.28 -21.06 21.13
N PRO A 171 -6.17 -19.73 21.21
CA PRO A 171 -7.32 -18.87 21.43
C PRO A 171 -8.36 -19.11 20.33
N TYR A 172 -9.59 -19.36 20.74
CA TYR A 172 -10.74 -19.54 19.86
C TYR A 172 -11.93 -18.78 20.45
N ARG A 173 -12.92 -18.47 19.61
CA ARG A 173 -14.12 -17.74 20.06
C ARG A 173 -14.94 -18.63 20.99
N ARG A 174 -15.59 -18.03 22.00
CA ARG A 174 -16.35 -18.74 23.05
C ARG A 174 -17.36 -19.78 22.52
N ASN A 175 -17.93 -19.55 21.34
CA ASN A 175 -18.93 -20.42 20.72
C ASN A 175 -18.39 -21.20 19.50
N SER A 176 -17.07 -21.28 19.34
CA SER A 176 -16.43 -22.11 18.31
C SER A 176 -16.00 -23.45 18.90
N PRO A 177 -15.94 -24.53 18.10
CA PRO A 177 -15.37 -25.80 18.56
C PRO A 177 -13.93 -25.60 19.03
N PRO A 178 -13.46 -26.43 19.99
CA PRO A 178 -12.08 -26.37 20.44
C PRO A 178 -11.13 -26.62 19.26
N PRO A 179 -9.94 -26.00 19.26
CA PRO A 179 -8.98 -26.18 18.19
C PRO A 179 -8.49 -27.63 18.16
N VAL A 180 -8.52 -28.24 16.98
CA VAL A 180 -7.95 -29.57 16.73
C VAL A 180 -6.51 -29.46 16.25
N TYR A 181 -5.71 -30.49 16.53
CA TYR A 181 -4.33 -30.60 16.09
C TYR A 181 -4.15 -31.82 15.19
N TYR A 182 -3.18 -31.73 14.28
CA TYR A 182 -2.77 -32.82 13.41
C TYR A 182 -1.62 -33.55 14.09
N TRP A 183 -1.93 -34.71 14.65
CA TRP A 183 -0.95 -35.51 15.36
C TRP A 183 -0.33 -36.52 14.40
N ASN A 184 0.88 -36.22 13.96
CA ASN A 184 1.56 -37.00 12.93
C ASN A 184 2.18 -38.27 13.51
N TYR A 185 2.22 -39.33 12.72
CA TYR A 185 2.86 -40.58 13.07
C TYR A 185 3.43 -41.26 11.83
N PHE A 186 4.43 -42.12 12.03
CA PHE A 186 4.89 -43.02 10.99
C PHE A 186 3.83 -44.10 10.77
N ARG A 187 3.52 -44.37 9.50
CA ARG A 187 2.61 -45.47 9.16
C ARG A 187 3.24 -46.80 9.59
N SER A 188 2.43 -47.67 10.17
CA SER A 188 2.90 -48.92 10.80
C SER A 188 3.42 -49.96 9.81
N ASP A 189 3.01 -49.87 8.56
CA ASP A 189 3.45 -50.69 7.43
C ASP A 189 4.92 -50.45 7.05
N TYR A 190 5.53 -49.35 7.48
CA TYR A 190 6.97 -49.10 7.28
C TYR A 190 7.89 -49.75 8.31
N PHE A 191 7.34 -50.46 9.31
CA PHE A 191 8.13 -51.12 10.35
C PHE A 191 8.16 -52.64 10.15
N CYS A 192 9.36 -53.20 10.05
CA CYS A 192 9.61 -54.63 10.04
C CYS A 192 10.97 -54.91 10.70
N ASP A 193 11.12 -56.09 11.28
CA ASP A 193 12.38 -56.54 11.90
C ASP A 193 13.42 -56.84 10.80
N ARG A 194 14.03 -55.78 10.27
CA ARG A 194 15.16 -55.85 9.35
C ARG A 194 16.34 -55.05 9.88
N GLU A 195 17.54 -55.53 9.57
CA GLU A 195 18.76 -54.83 9.91
C GLU A 195 18.83 -53.49 9.16
N GLY A 196 18.98 -52.38 9.89
CA GLY A 196 18.99 -51.02 9.30
C GLY A 196 17.62 -50.36 9.14
N GLY A 197 16.52 -51.06 9.45
CA GLY A 197 15.17 -50.50 9.45
C GLY A 197 14.88 -49.53 10.60
N PHE A 198 13.68 -48.95 10.61
CA PHE A 198 13.22 -48.10 11.70
C PHE A 198 13.03 -48.90 12.99
N VAL A 199 13.65 -48.44 14.07
CA VAL A 199 13.40 -48.96 15.42
C VAL A 199 12.39 -48.06 16.12
N GLU A 200 11.25 -48.62 16.52
CA GLU A 200 10.24 -47.91 17.31
C GLU A 200 10.78 -47.57 18.70
N LEU A 201 10.71 -46.29 19.08
CA LEU A 201 11.10 -45.83 20.42
C LEU A 201 9.93 -45.26 21.24
N GLY A 202 8.86 -44.81 20.57
CA GLY A 202 7.70 -44.23 21.23
C GLY A 202 6.42 -44.34 20.43
N LYS A 203 5.30 -44.36 21.15
CA LYS A 203 3.95 -44.42 20.58
C LYS A 203 3.10 -43.26 21.05
N LEU A 204 2.28 -42.79 20.12
CA LEU A 204 1.19 -41.85 20.29
C LEU A 204 -0.15 -42.59 20.28
N ASN A 205 -1.03 -42.23 21.23
CA ASN A 205 -2.35 -42.81 21.42
C ASN A 205 -2.32 -44.36 21.45
N ARG A 206 -1.24 -44.92 22.03
CA ARG A 206 -0.94 -46.36 22.17
C ARG A 206 -0.72 -47.16 20.88
N ARG A 207 -1.14 -46.66 19.72
CA ARG A 207 -1.10 -47.40 18.45
C ARG A 207 -0.09 -46.85 17.46
N HIS A 208 0.00 -45.53 17.37
CA HIS A 208 0.72 -44.86 16.29
C HIS A 208 2.17 -44.60 16.68
N VAL A 209 3.14 -44.85 15.81
CA VAL A 209 4.55 -44.63 16.13
C VAL A 209 4.91 -43.16 15.89
N ASN A 210 5.39 -42.46 16.92
CA ASN A 210 5.75 -41.04 16.82
C ASN A 210 7.24 -40.76 17.04
N PHE A 211 7.98 -41.73 17.55
CA PHE A 211 9.40 -41.58 17.84
C PHE A 211 10.14 -42.84 17.38
N VAL A 212 11.15 -42.65 16.53
CA VAL A 212 11.90 -43.74 15.90
C VAL A 212 13.39 -43.43 15.89
N ARG A 213 14.20 -44.48 15.74
CA ARG A 213 15.63 -44.40 15.51
C ARG A 213 16.02 -45.16 14.26
N ILE A 214 16.94 -44.59 13.50
CA ILE A 214 17.56 -45.17 12.31
C ILE A 214 19.08 -45.24 12.55
N SER A 215 19.70 -46.37 12.20
CA SER A 215 21.16 -46.49 12.18
C SER A 215 21.70 -45.92 10.87
N HIS A 216 22.73 -45.07 10.95
CA HIS A 216 23.44 -44.60 9.75
C HIS A 216 24.96 -44.70 9.96
N LYS A 217 25.55 -45.76 9.41
CA LYS A 217 26.95 -46.14 9.59
C LYS A 217 27.30 -46.27 11.08
N LYS A 218 28.08 -45.33 11.65
CA LYS A 218 28.53 -45.38 13.06
C LYS A 218 27.62 -44.62 14.03
N GLY A 219 26.71 -43.80 13.51
CA GLY A 219 25.86 -42.91 14.30
C GLY A 219 24.38 -43.24 14.16
N TRP A 220 23.55 -42.42 14.83
CA TRP A 220 22.11 -42.65 14.89
C TRP A 220 21.32 -41.38 14.57
N ILE A 221 20.20 -41.57 13.87
CA ILE A 221 19.23 -40.52 13.59
C ILE A 221 17.95 -40.83 14.36
N TYR A 222 17.54 -39.89 15.20
CA TYR A 222 16.33 -39.93 15.99
C TYR A 222 15.31 -38.98 15.38
N LEU A 223 14.11 -39.49 15.08
CA LEU A 223 13.06 -38.72 14.42
C LEU A 223 11.82 -38.73 15.31
N HIS A 224 11.29 -37.55 15.62
CA HIS A 224 10.08 -37.37 16.41
C HIS A 224 9.05 -36.54 15.64
N THR A 225 7.87 -37.10 15.40
CA THR A 225 6.88 -36.52 14.46
C THR A 225 6.08 -35.34 15.04
N ASN A 226 6.16 -35.11 16.35
CA ASN A 226 5.37 -34.10 17.05
C ASN A 226 6.26 -33.11 17.81
N PRO A 227 6.77 -32.03 17.16
CA PRO A 227 7.64 -31.04 17.80
C PRO A 227 6.95 -30.26 18.93
N ILE A 228 5.61 -30.25 18.97
CA ILE A 228 4.81 -29.56 19.99
C ILE A 228 5.12 -30.02 21.43
N PHE A 229 5.58 -31.26 21.63
CA PHE A 229 6.04 -31.75 22.94
C PHE A 229 7.28 -31.01 23.47
N PHE A 230 8.05 -30.36 22.60
CA PHE A 230 9.25 -29.59 22.94
C PHE A 230 8.97 -28.08 23.01
N SER A 231 7.71 -27.68 22.96
CA SER A 231 7.30 -26.28 23.06
C SER A 231 7.34 -25.76 24.50
N ASN A 232 7.44 -24.45 24.67
CA ASN A 232 7.40 -23.81 25.99
C ASN A 232 6.18 -24.24 26.81
N LEU A 233 4.99 -24.24 26.19
CA LEU A 233 3.74 -24.62 26.84
C LEU A 233 3.76 -26.09 27.31
N ALA A 234 4.33 -26.98 26.50
CA ALA A 234 4.45 -28.38 26.88
C ALA A 234 5.39 -28.53 28.09
N LEU A 235 6.56 -27.87 28.07
CA LEU A 235 7.60 -28.03 29.08
C LEU A 235 7.30 -27.38 30.44
N VAL A 236 6.18 -26.66 30.59
CA VAL A 236 5.74 -26.10 31.88
C VAL A 236 5.25 -27.19 32.84
N GLU A 237 4.68 -28.28 32.33
CA GLU A 237 4.16 -29.37 33.18
C GLU A 237 5.26 -30.43 33.43
N LYS A 238 5.34 -30.91 34.67
CA LYS A 238 6.43 -31.78 35.15
C LYS A 238 6.48 -33.13 34.43
N ASP A 239 5.33 -33.72 34.12
CA ASP A 239 5.21 -34.99 33.40
C ASP A 239 5.71 -34.87 31.95
N ARG A 240 5.39 -33.76 31.29
CA ARG A 240 5.85 -33.46 29.92
C ARG A 240 7.33 -33.09 29.87
N LEU A 241 7.82 -32.37 30.87
CA LEU A 241 9.25 -32.14 31.03
C LEU A 241 10.00 -33.47 31.17
N ALA A 242 9.55 -34.35 32.06
CA ALA A 242 10.14 -35.68 32.24
C ALA A 242 10.08 -36.53 30.95
N TYR A 243 9.01 -36.42 30.15
CA TYR A 243 8.94 -37.07 28.84
C TYR A 243 10.07 -36.61 27.92
N VAL A 244 10.28 -35.30 27.82
CA VAL A 244 11.34 -34.73 26.98
C VAL A 244 12.72 -35.12 27.49
N GLU A 245 12.94 -35.15 28.81
CA GLU A 245 14.20 -35.63 29.40
C GLU A 245 14.51 -37.08 29.03
N ARG A 246 13.50 -37.97 29.05
CA ARG A 246 13.68 -39.38 28.63
C ARG A 246 13.83 -39.55 27.12
N VAL A 247 13.26 -38.65 26.32
CA VAL A 247 13.55 -38.62 24.88
C VAL A 247 15.02 -38.22 24.66
N LEU A 248 15.48 -37.18 25.34
CA LEU A 248 16.84 -36.66 25.22
C LEU A 248 17.91 -37.61 25.79
N SER A 249 17.58 -38.49 26.73
CA SER A 249 18.52 -39.46 27.29
C SER A 249 19.03 -40.51 26.27
N HIS A 250 18.45 -40.55 25.06
CA HIS A 250 18.96 -41.36 23.95
C HIS A 250 20.18 -40.71 23.26
N LEU A 251 20.46 -39.44 23.54
CA LEU A 251 21.59 -38.70 22.97
C LEU A 251 22.82 -38.86 23.86
N PRO A 252 24.02 -38.98 23.26
CA PRO A 252 25.26 -39.05 24.04
C PRO A 252 25.55 -37.73 24.74
N SER A 253 26.28 -37.82 25.85
CA SER A 253 26.87 -36.65 26.49
C SER A 253 27.99 -36.10 25.60
N GLY A 254 27.83 -34.87 25.12
CA GLY A 254 28.77 -34.20 24.23
C GLY A 254 28.24 -32.86 23.70
N PRO A 255 29.00 -32.18 22.84
CA PRO A 255 28.59 -30.91 22.23
C PRO A 255 27.25 -31.04 21.50
N ILE A 256 26.37 -30.05 21.68
CA ILE A 256 25.09 -29.97 20.98
C ILE A 256 25.16 -28.87 19.91
N TYR A 257 24.77 -29.21 18.70
CA TYR A 257 24.57 -28.29 17.60
C TYR A 257 23.08 -28.03 17.41
N TRP A 258 22.58 -26.89 17.90
CA TRP A 258 21.19 -26.47 17.76
C TRP A 258 20.97 -25.76 16.42
N ASP A 259 20.09 -26.31 15.59
CA ASP A 259 19.79 -25.73 14.29
C ASP A 259 18.79 -24.58 14.39
N GLN A 260 19.25 -23.37 14.07
CA GLN A 260 18.41 -22.19 13.89
C GLN A 260 18.14 -21.87 12.41
N PHE A 261 19.01 -22.31 11.50
CA PHE A 261 19.03 -21.92 10.09
C PHE A 261 18.01 -22.68 9.26
N SER A 262 17.93 -24.01 9.39
CA SER A 262 17.06 -24.84 8.53
C SER A 262 15.58 -24.77 8.91
N LYS A 263 15.19 -23.96 9.89
CA LYS A 263 13.78 -23.79 10.28
C LYS A 263 13.01 -23.03 9.20
N VAL A 264 12.16 -23.73 8.46
CA VAL A 264 11.15 -23.08 7.62
C VAL A 264 9.95 -22.72 8.49
N PRO A 265 9.35 -21.53 8.33
CA PRO A 265 8.08 -21.22 8.97
C PRO A 265 7.06 -22.27 8.53
N GLY A 266 6.61 -23.08 9.49
CA GLY A 266 5.51 -24.01 9.26
C GLY A 266 4.26 -23.25 8.81
N ARG A 267 3.39 -23.94 8.07
CA ARG A 267 2.08 -23.47 7.62
C ARG A 267 1.34 -22.80 8.78
N GLY A 268 1.40 -21.47 8.84
CA GLY A 268 0.50 -20.69 9.66
C GLY A 268 -0.88 -20.94 9.10
N ASP A 269 -1.70 -21.65 9.88
CA ASP A 269 -3.08 -22.07 9.61
C ASP A 269 -3.21 -23.44 8.93
N ALA A 270 -3.24 -24.47 9.78
CA ALA A 270 -3.68 -25.84 9.49
C ALA A 270 -5.21 -25.95 9.22
N SER A 271 -5.88 -24.85 8.89
CA SER A 271 -7.29 -24.79 8.46
C SER A 271 -7.44 -24.69 6.93
N SER A 272 -6.35 -24.80 6.17
CA SER A 272 -6.39 -24.94 4.71
C SER A 272 -6.50 -26.43 4.37
N GLU A 273 -7.66 -26.84 3.87
CA GLU A 273 -8.14 -28.22 3.62
C GLU A 273 -7.34 -29.08 2.62
N ASN A 274 -6.10 -28.72 2.27
CA ASN A 274 -5.26 -29.55 1.40
C ASN A 274 -3.91 -29.88 2.07
N PRO A 275 -3.78 -31.05 2.72
CA PRO A 275 -2.51 -31.54 3.27
C PRO A 275 -1.51 -31.97 2.18
N MET A 276 -1.99 -32.26 0.96
CA MET A 276 -1.23 -32.99 -0.05
C MET A 276 -1.50 -32.51 -1.49
N GLY A 277 -1.52 -31.19 -1.71
CA GLY A 277 -1.71 -30.60 -3.03
C GLY A 277 -0.64 -29.56 -3.31
N ASN A 278 0.08 -29.75 -4.42
CA ASN A 278 1.01 -28.85 -5.12
C ASN A 278 1.44 -27.58 -4.40
N ARG A 279 2.76 -27.40 -4.30
CA ARG A 279 3.48 -26.17 -3.94
C ARG A 279 3.03 -25.00 -4.83
N GLN A 280 1.88 -24.42 -4.53
CA GLN A 280 1.64 -23.02 -4.81
C GLN A 280 2.31 -22.28 -3.66
N PHE A 281 3.44 -21.65 -3.97
CA PHE A 281 3.79 -20.40 -3.34
C PHE A 281 2.58 -19.48 -3.53
N ALA A 282 1.58 -19.61 -2.66
CA ALA A 282 0.49 -18.66 -2.59
C ALA A 282 1.19 -17.35 -2.26
N ASP A 283 1.25 -16.48 -3.27
CA ASP A 283 1.81 -15.15 -3.22
C ASP A 283 1.28 -14.44 -1.99
N ARG A 284 2.00 -14.58 -0.87
CA ARG A 284 1.72 -13.81 0.33
C ARG A 284 2.10 -12.40 -0.04
N SER A 285 1.10 -11.63 -0.47
CA SER A 285 1.26 -10.19 -0.69
C SER A 285 1.96 -9.60 0.54
N PRO A 286 3.00 -8.78 0.37
CA PRO A 286 3.72 -8.16 1.49
C PRO A 286 2.80 -7.46 2.52
N LEU A 287 1.62 -7.04 2.08
CA LEU A 287 0.56 -6.49 2.93
C LEU A 287 0.04 -7.48 3.99
N ASP A 288 -0.01 -8.78 3.68
CA ASP A 288 -0.46 -9.81 4.61
C ASP A 288 0.47 -9.88 5.84
N TYR A 289 1.77 -9.73 5.63
CA TYR A 289 2.74 -9.64 6.72
C TYR A 289 2.56 -8.37 7.57
N ILE A 290 2.30 -7.23 6.93
CA ILE A 290 2.05 -5.93 7.60
C ILE A 290 0.78 -6.02 8.47
N LEU A 291 -0.30 -6.62 7.96
CA LEU A 291 -1.57 -6.73 8.66
C LEU A 291 -1.56 -7.79 9.78
N ARG A 292 -0.67 -8.77 9.73
CA ARG A 292 -0.56 -9.82 10.76
C ARG A 292 -0.01 -9.30 12.09
N GLN A 293 0.81 -8.24 12.05
CA GLN A 293 1.37 -7.64 13.26
C GLN A 293 0.46 -6.48 13.71
N PRO A 294 -0.07 -6.50 14.95
CA PRO A 294 -1.07 -5.52 15.38
C PRO A 294 -0.56 -4.07 15.32
N ALA A 295 0.71 -3.83 15.62
CA ALA A 295 1.32 -2.51 15.54
C ALA A 295 1.47 -1.99 14.08
N LEU A 296 1.87 -2.87 13.16
CA LEU A 296 2.05 -2.52 11.75
C LEU A 296 0.69 -2.36 11.04
N ALA A 297 -0.29 -3.20 11.37
CA ALA A 297 -1.66 -3.05 10.92
C ALA A 297 -2.23 -1.69 11.35
N ALA A 298 -1.99 -1.30 12.61
CA ALA A 298 -2.44 -0.01 13.11
C ALA A 298 -1.81 1.17 12.37
N ALA A 299 -0.49 1.13 12.14
CA ALA A 299 0.23 2.14 11.38
C ALA A 299 -0.28 2.23 9.93
N TRP A 300 -0.58 1.09 9.30
CA TRP A 300 -1.13 1.02 7.95
C TRP A 300 -2.52 1.68 7.86
N TYR A 301 -3.43 1.35 8.76
CA TYR A 301 -4.75 1.98 8.80
C TYR A 301 -4.67 3.47 9.09
N LEU A 302 -3.78 3.90 9.98
CA LEU A 302 -3.55 5.31 10.27
C LEU A 302 -3.02 6.07 9.06
N LEU A 303 -2.09 5.48 8.31
CA LEU A 303 -1.56 6.05 7.07
C LEU A 303 -2.66 6.24 6.02
N VAL A 304 -3.51 5.23 5.81
CA VAL A 304 -4.64 5.31 4.88
C VAL A 304 -5.66 6.35 5.36
N ALA A 305 -5.97 6.40 6.66
CA ALA A 305 -6.89 7.37 7.23
C ALA A 305 -6.38 8.81 7.06
N VAL A 306 -5.09 9.07 7.31
CA VAL A 306 -4.47 10.39 7.10
C VAL A 306 -4.44 10.75 5.62
N ALA A 307 -4.14 9.80 4.72
CA ALA A 307 -4.15 10.04 3.28
C ALA A 307 -5.56 10.41 2.77
N LEU A 308 -6.60 9.72 3.24
CA LEU A 308 -7.99 10.03 2.94
C LEU A 308 -8.41 11.40 3.49
N LEU A 309 -8.07 11.70 4.75
CA LEU A 309 -8.32 13.01 5.34
C LEU A 309 -7.61 14.11 4.55
N PHE A 310 -6.35 13.91 4.21
CA PHE A 310 -5.58 14.84 3.38
C PHE A 310 -6.29 15.10 2.05
N LEU A 311 -6.74 14.05 1.36
CA LEU A 311 -7.45 14.18 0.09
C LEU A 311 -8.73 14.99 0.25
N ILE A 312 -9.55 14.72 1.27
CA ILE A 312 -10.79 15.46 1.55
C ILE A 312 -10.53 16.96 1.81
N PHE A 313 -9.45 17.31 2.53
CA PHE A 313 -9.12 18.71 2.81
C PHE A 313 -8.47 19.43 1.63
N ARG A 314 -7.61 18.75 0.88
CA ARG A 314 -6.94 19.30 -0.32
C ARG A 314 -7.86 19.40 -1.53
N THR A 315 -8.95 18.63 -1.58
CA THR A 315 -9.94 18.69 -2.67
C THR A 315 -10.92 19.85 -2.55
N LYS A 316 -10.98 20.54 -1.40
CA LYS A 316 -11.73 21.79 -1.29
C LYS A 316 -10.98 22.90 -2.08
N ARG A 317 -11.46 23.14 -3.30
CA ARG A 317 -10.87 24.01 -4.33
C ARG A 317 -10.42 25.38 -3.81
N ARG A 318 -9.23 25.81 -4.24
CA ARG A 318 -8.74 27.21 -4.21
C ARG A 318 -9.09 27.95 -5.51
N GLN A 319 -10.36 27.99 -5.91
CA GLN A 319 -10.74 28.84 -7.04
C GLN A 319 -11.03 30.25 -6.51
N GLN A 320 -10.21 31.24 -6.89
CA GLN A 320 -10.55 32.64 -6.66
C GLN A 320 -11.80 32.98 -7.50
N PRO A 321 -12.77 33.75 -6.98
CA PRO A 321 -13.90 34.21 -7.78
C PRO A 321 -13.38 35.01 -8.97
N VAL A 322 -13.68 34.59 -10.20
CA VAL A 322 -13.40 35.39 -11.39
C VAL A 322 -14.35 36.58 -11.36
N PRO A 323 -13.86 37.84 -11.31
CA PRO A 323 -14.74 39.00 -11.34
C PRO A 323 -15.46 39.05 -12.69
N VAL A 324 -16.79 39.19 -12.65
CA VAL A 324 -17.60 39.31 -13.86
C VAL A 324 -17.35 40.70 -14.46
N ILE A 325 -16.63 40.76 -15.58
CA ILE A 325 -16.44 42.00 -16.35
C ILE A 325 -17.76 42.25 -17.10
N PRO A 326 -18.53 43.31 -16.80
CA PRO A 326 -19.76 43.60 -17.52
C PRO A 326 -19.47 43.92 -18.99
N ALA A 327 -20.38 43.54 -19.89
CA ALA A 327 -20.23 43.79 -21.32
C ALA A 327 -20.09 45.29 -21.61
N ASN A 328 -19.22 45.63 -22.57
CA ASN A 328 -18.95 47.00 -22.97
C ASN A 328 -20.22 47.61 -23.58
N LYS A 329 -20.87 48.56 -22.87
CA LYS A 329 -21.98 49.33 -23.43
C LYS A 329 -21.40 50.36 -24.40
N ASN A 330 -22.06 50.58 -25.53
CA ASN A 330 -21.67 51.59 -26.53
C ASN A 330 -21.88 53.02 -25.97
N THR A 331 -20.96 53.47 -25.12
CA THR A 331 -20.96 54.80 -24.50
C THR A 331 -20.83 55.93 -25.51
N SER A 332 -20.33 55.65 -26.71
CA SER A 332 -20.25 56.62 -27.81
C SER A 332 -21.62 57.18 -28.21
N LEU A 333 -22.67 56.33 -28.23
CA LEU A 333 -24.00 56.76 -28.64
C LEU A 333 -24.69 57.58 -27.55
N GLU A 334 -24.56 57.16 -26.29
CA GLU A 334 -25.04 57.92 -25.13
C GLU A 334 -24.33 59.28 -25.00
N PHE A 335 -23.02 59.34 -25.28
CA PHE A 335 -22.24 60.57 -25.29
C PHE A 335 -22.67 61.54 -26.40
N ILE A 336 -22.89 61.04 -27.62
CA ILE A 336 -23.40 61.85 -28.75
C ILE A 336 -24.80 62.39 -28.44
N GLN A 337 -25.67 61.58 -27.86
CA GLN A 337 -27.01 62.01 -27.43
C GLN A 337 -26.96 63.07 -26.33
N ALA A 338 -26.04 62.94 -25.37
CA ALA A 338 -25.86 63.93 -24.30
C ALA A 338 -25.37 65.28 -24.84
N ILE A 339 -24.39 65.28 -25.75
CA ILE A 339 -23.92 66.51 -26.41
C ILE A 339 -25.02 67.13 -27.26
N GLY A 340 -25.74 66.31 -28.04
CA GLY A 340 -26.87 66.77 -28.86
C GLY A 340 -27.95 67.43 -28.01
N ARG A 341 -28.31 66.84 -26.88
CA ARG A 341 -29.30 67.37 -25.94
C ARG A 341 -28.83 68.66 -25.26
N LEU A 342 -27.55 68.75 -24.88
CA LEU A 342 -26.98 69.95 -24.27
C LEU A 342 -26.98 71.14 -25.23
N ASN A 343 -26.61 70.91 -26.50
CA ASN A 343 -26.68 71.95 -27.53
C ASN A 343 -28.12 72.35 -27.86
N PHE A 344 -29.06 71.40 -27.90
CA PHE A 344 -30.49 71.70 -28.11
C PHE A 344 -31.05 72.58 -26.98
N LEU A 345 -30.69 72.28 -25.71
CA LEU A 345 -31.17 73.03 -24.54
C LEU A 345 -30.55 74.44 -24.43
N GLN A 346 -29.33 74.66 -24.92
CA GLN A 346 -28.67 75.96 -24.84
C GLN A 346 -29.25 77.01 -25.81
N GLN A 347 -30.02 76.60 -26.83
CA GLN A 347 -30.58 77.47 -27.90
C GLN A 347 -29.58 78.46 -28.55
N ASP A 348 -28.27 78.23 -28.39
CA ASP A 348 -27.22 79.04 -29.00
C ASP A 348 -27.02 78.59 -30.46
N HIS A 349 -27.91 79.10 -31.30
CA HIS A 349 -27.96 78.77 -32.72
C HIS A 349 -26.68 79.18 -33.45
N LYS A 350 -26.06 80.29 -33.03
CA LYS A 350 -24.79 80.75 -33.61
C LYS A 350 -23.68 79.75 -33.32
N LYS A 351 -23.48 79.37 -32.06
CA LYS A 351 -22.44 78.43 -31.65
C LYS A 351 -22.62 77.07 -32.33
N THR A 352 -23.86 76.61 -32.47
CA THR A 352 -24.19 75.35 -33.17
C THR A 352 -23.83 75.42 -34.66
N ALA A 353 -24.18 76.51 -35.36
CA ALA A 353 -23.82 76.70 -36.77
C ALA A 353 -22.30 76.76 -36.97
N LEU A 354 -21.57 77.47 -36.09
CA LEU A 354 -20.11 77.55 -36.14
C LEU A 354 -19.45 76.18 -35.91
N GLN A 355 -19.95 75.38 -34.97
CA GLN A 355 -19.46 74.02 -34.74
C GLN A 355 -19.73 73.11 -35.93
N LYS A 356 -20.93 73.18 -36.54
CA LYS A 356 -21.27 72.40 -37.75
C LYS A 356 -20.37 72.76 -38.93
N MET A 357 -20.12 74.05 -39.18
CA MET A 357 -19.18 74.47 -40.23
C MET A 357 -17.76 73.98 -39.93
N LYS A 358 -17.29 74.08 -38.68
CA LYS A 358 -15.96 73.60 -38.30
C LYS A 358 -15.80 72.10 -38.59
N LEU A 359 -16.80 71.29 -38.29
CA LEU A 359 -16.82 69.86 -38.60
C LEU A 359 -16.80 69.61 -40.11
N PHE A 360 -17.57 70.37 -40.88
CA PHE A 360 -17.57 70.27 -42.34
C PHE A 360 -16.20 70.63 -42.95
N LEU A 361 -15.57 71.71 -42.48
CA LEU A 361 -14.24 72.11 -42.95
C LEU A 361 -13.16 71.11 -42.55
N GLN A 362 -13.30 70.47 -41.38
CA GLN A 362 -12.43 69.35 -40.99
C GLN A 362 -12.63 68.15 -41.92
N PHE A 363 -13.89 67.78 -42.20
CA PHE A 363 -14.20 66.73 -43.17
C PHE A 363 -13.63 67.04 -44.56
N ALA A 364 -13.76 68.28 -45.04
CA ALA A 364 -13.20 68.68 -46.33
C ALA A 364 -11.66 68.61 -46.34
N ARG A 365 -11.01 68.98 -45.22
CA ARG A 365 -9.55 68.89 -45.07
C ARG A 365 -9.07 67.44 -45.04
N GLU A 366 -9.72 66.56 -44.28
CA GLU A 366 -9.32 65.16 -44.15
C GLU A 366 -9.63 64.36 -45.42
N ARG A 367 -10.80 64.60 -46.03
CA ARG A 367 -11.29 63.80 -47.15
C ARG A 367 -10.77 64.28 -48.50
N PHE A 368 -10.68 65.60 -48.72
CA PHE A 368 -10.28 66.17 -50.01
C PHE A 368 -8.89 66.84 -49.97
N MET A 369 -8.21 66.83 -48.82
CA MET A 369 -6.91 67.46 -48.60
C MET A 369 -6.90 68.95 -48.98
N LEU A 370 -8.00 69.66 -48.68
CA LEU A 370 -8.14 71.08 -49.01
C LEU A 370 -7.66 71.99 -47.88
N PRO A 371 -6.93 73.08 -48.19
CA PRO A 371 -6.66 74.12 -47.22
C PRO A 371 -7.98 74.83 -46.89
N THR A 372 -8.37 74.84 -45.62
CA THR A 372 -9.62 75.45 -45.13
C THR A 372 -9.37 76.63 -44.19
N ARG A 373 -8.22 77.30 -44.36
CA ARG A 373 -7.81 78.46 -43.57
C ARG A 373 -8.47 79.73 -44.06
N GLU A 374 -8.58 79.88 -45.37
CA GLU A 374 -9.29 80.96 -46.05
C GLU A 374 -10.34 80.32 -46.97
N LEU A 375 -11.56 80.85 -46.95
CA LEU A 375 -12.70 80.35 -47.73
C LEU A 375 -12.92 81.27 -48.93
N ASP A 376 -11.90 81.32 -49.79
CA ASP A 376 -11.84 82.18 -50.97
C ASP A 376 -12.37 81.46 -52.23
N GLU A 377 -12.31 82.15 -53.37
CA GLU A 377 -12.75 81.59 -54.65
C GLU A 377 -11.92 80.37 -55.08
N GLU A 378 -10.66 80.28 -54.64
CA GLU A 378 -9.82 79.11 -54.85
C GLU A 378 -10.38 77.89 -54.10
N PHE A 379 -10.78 78.04 -52.83
CA PHE A 379 -11.44 76.99 -52.08
C PHE A 379 -12.75 76.52 -52.73
N VAL A 380 -13.57 77.46 -53.22
CA VAL A 380 -14.83 77.15 -53.92
C VAL A 380 -14.56 76.32 -55.17
N ALA A 381 -13.60 76.73 -56.00
CA ALA A 381 -13.25 76.04 -57.24
C ALA A 381 -12.71 74.63 -56.97
N LEU A 382 -11.81 74.49 -55.99
CA LEU A 382 -11.21 73.20 -55.63
C LEU A 382 -12.23 72.23 -55.03
N LEU A 383 -13.13 72.71 -54.16
CA LEU A 383 -14.18 71.88 -53.56
C LEU A 383 -15.21 71.47 -54.61
N SER A 384 -15.64 72.40 -55.47
CA SER A 384 -16.58 72.13 -56.56
C SER A 384 -16.02 71.10 -57.54
N ALA A 385 -14.76 71.25 -57.96
CA ALA A 385 -14.10 70.32 -58.87
C ALA A 385 -13.96 68.90 -58.28
N LYS A 386 -13.58 68.79 -57.00
CA LYS A 386 -13.39 67.50 -56.34
C LYS A 386 -14.70 66.81 -55.95
N ALA A 387 -15.73 67.56 -55.57
CA ALA A 387 -17.00 67.02 -55.12
C ALA A 387 -18.07 66.93 -56.22
N GLN A 388 -17.81 67.48 -57.42
CA GLN A 388 -18.76 67.62 -58.53
C GLN A 388 -20.05 68.36 -58.14
N ILE A 389 -19.91 69.45 -57.41
CA ILE A 389 -21.03 70.27 -56.92
C ILE A 389 -21.02 71.60 -57.65
N ASP A 390 -22.20 72.16 -57.94
CA ASP A 390 -22.35 73.50 -58.51
C ASP A 390 -21.59 74.55 -57.65
N PRO A 391 -20.62 75.30 -58.23
CA PRO A 391 -19.89 76.35 -57.52
C PRO A 391 -20.81 77.37 -56.83
N GLN A 392 -21.98 77.66 -57.39
CA GLN A 392 -22.93 78.63 -56.80
C GLN A 392 -23.48 78.14 -55.46
N ALA A 393 -23.74 76.84 -55.31
CA ALA A 393 -24.22 76.25 -54.07
C ALA A 393 -23.17 76.35 -52.95
N VAL A 394 -21.89 76.17 -53.29
CA VAL A 394 -20.78 76.30 -52.34
C VAL A 394 -20.59 77.76 -51.92
N ARG A 395 -20.61 78.70 -52.88
CA ARG A 395 -20.54 80.15 -52.58
C ARG A 395 -21.66 80.58 -51.64
N HIS A 396 -22.88 80.14 -51.92
CA HIS A 396 -24.04 80.48 -51.09
C HIS A 396 -23.87 79.98 -49.64
N LEU A 397 -23.36 78.76 -49.45
CA LEU A 397 -23.09 78.24 -48.10
C LEU A 397 -22.02 79.07 -47.37
N ILE A 398 -20.94 79.45 -48.05
CA ILE A 398 -19.86 80.26 -47.46
C ILE A 398 -20.36 81.66 -47.10
N LEU A 399 -21.17 82.29 -47.96
CA LEU A 399 -21.78 83.57 -47.67
C LEU A 399 -22.72 83.51 -46.46
N MET A 400 -23.57 82.49 -46.37
CA MET A 400 -24.41 82.26 -45.18
C MET A 400 -23.57 82.11 -43.92
N TYR A 401 -22.47 81.36 -43.99
CA TYR A 401 -21.55 81.18 -42.87
C TYR A 401 -20.87 82.48 -42.44
N GLN A 402 -20.36 83.28 -43.38
CA GLN A 402 -19.77 84.58 -43.06
C GLN A 402 -20.79 85.53 -42.41
N ASN A 403 -22.04 85.51 -42.88
CA ASN A 403 -23.13 86.28 -42.29
C ASN A 403 -23.45 85.82 -40.85
N ILE A 404 -23.51 84.50 -40.61
CA ILE A 404 -23.69 83.91 -39.27
C ILE A 404 -22.52 84.25 -38.35
N GLN A 405 -21.29 84.30 -38.86
CA GLN A 405 -20.11 84.62 -38.08
C GLN A 405 -20.12 86.09 -37.61
N ARG A 406 -20.50 87.01 -38.50
CA ARG A 406 -20.58 88.46 -38.22
C ARG A 406 -21.80 88.85 -37.38
N GLY A 407 -22.94 88.17 -37.54
CA GLY A 407 -24.17 88.47 -36.80
C GLY A 407 -24.07 88.15 -35.30
N SER A 408 -24.69 88.95 -34.44
CA SER A 408 -24.69 88.74 -32.98
C SER A 408 -25.72 87.70 -32.52
N ILE A 409 -26.87 87.60 -33.19
CA ILE A 409 -27.97 86.66 -32.89
C ILE A 409 -28.37 85.96 -34.19
N VAL A 410 -28.60 84.65 -34.12
CA VAL A 410 -29.00 83.79 -35.25
C VAL A 410 -30.34 83.17 -34.91
N THR A 411 -31.32 83.28 -35.80
CA THR A 411 -32.66 82.71 -35.58
C THR A 411 -32.69 81.22 -35.85
N GLU A 412 -33.65 80.51 -35.26
CA GLU A 412 -33.81 79.06 -35.49
C GLU A 412 -33.98 78.73 -36.98
N ASN A 413 -34.80 79.50 -37.71
CA ASN A 413 -35.01 79.29 -39.15
C ASN A 413 -33.72 79.44 -39.97
N THR A 414 -32.87 80.42 -39.63
CA THR A 414 -31.58 80.59 -40.33
C THR A 414 -30.59 79.47 -40.02
N LEU A 415 -30.61 78.93 -38.79
CA LEU A 415 -29.83 77.74 -38.43
C LEU A 415 -30.33 76.48 -39.17
N ILE A 416 -31.64 76.28 -39.24
CA ILE A 416 -32.24 75.12 -39.91
C ILE A 416 -31.88 75.15 -41.40
N GLU A 417 -32.07 76.28 -42.07
CA GLU A 417 -31.74 76.42 -43.48
C GLU A 417 -30.23 76.20 -43.73
N PHE A 418 -29.38 76.80 -42.90
CA PHE A 418 -27.93 76.61 -42.97
C PHE A 418 -27.54 75.13 -42.78
N SER A 419 -28.13 74.46 -41.77
CA SER A 419 -27.85 73.04 -41.51
C SER A 419 -28.31 72.16 -42.65
N GLN A 420 -29.53 72.33 -43.16
CA GLN A 420 -30.05 71.52 -44.26
C GLN A 420 -29.18 71.65 -45.51
N ARG A 421 -28.75 72.87 -45.85
CA ARG A 421 -27.84 73.10 -46.97
C ARG A 421 -26.46 72.46 -46.74
N LEU A 422 -25.91 72.59 -45.54
CA LEU A 422 -24.62 71.99 -45.17
C LEU A 422 -24.68 70.46 -45.17
N ASP A 423 -25.76 69.87 -44.65
CA ASP A 423 -25.97 68.42 -44.61
C ASP A 423 -26.19 67.85 -46.03
N ASN A 424 -26.96 68.54 -46.88
CA ASN A 424 -27.16 68.17 -48.29
C ASN A 424 -25.84 68.18 -49.08
N LEU A 425 -25.03 69.22 -48.90
CA LEU A 425 -23.69 69.31 -49.50
C LEU A 425 -22.76 68.21 -48.98
N THR A 426 -22.75 67.98 -47.67
CA THR A 426 -21.94 66.92 -47.05
C THR A 426 -22.34 65.52 -47.53
N HIS A 427 -23.65 65.28 -47.69
CA HIS A 427 -24.16 64.02 -48.20
C HIS A 427 -23.77 63.80 -49.67
N HIS A 428 -23.88 64.82 -50.52
CA HIS A 428 -23.37 64.75 -51.89
C HIS A 428 -21.88 64.45 -51.91
N CYS A 429 -21.06 65.19 -51.15
CA CYS A 429 -19.62 64.95 -51.03
C CYS A 429 -19.26 63.52 -50.58
N LYS A 430 -20.09 62.89 -49.73
CA LYS A 430 -19.88 61.50 -49.29
C LYS A 430 -20.22 60.48 -50.39
N GLN A 431 -21.23 60.75 -51.20
CA GLN A 431 -21.66 59.86 -52.28
C GLN A 431 -20.75 59.90 -53.51
N THR A 432 -20.23 61.08 -53.90
CA THR A 432 -19.36 61.21 -55.08
C THR A 432 -18.04 60.45 -54.93
N HIS A 433 -17.65 60.10 -53.70
CA HIS A 433 -16.40 59.40 -53.40
C HIS A 433 -16.59 57.92 -53.00
N SER A 434 -17.82 57.38 -53.13
CA SER A 434 -18.10 55.94 -53.00
C SER A 434 -18.27 55.24 -54.36
N ARG A 435 -18.01 55.96 -55.45
CA ARG A 435 -17.64 55.45 -56.77
C ARG A 435 -16.21 55.91 -57.05
#